data_AF-A0A451AUQ5-F1
#
_entry.id   AF-A0A451AUQ5-F1
#
_cell.length_a   1.000
_cell.length_b   1.000
_cell.length_c   1.000
_cell.angle_alpha   90.00
_cell.angle_beta   90.00
_cell.angle_gamma   90.00
#
_symmetry.space_group_name_H-M   'P 1'
#
loop_
_entity.id
_entity.type
_entity.pdbx_description
1 polymer ?
#
loop_
_entity_poly.entity_id
_entity_poly.type
_entity_poly.pdbx_seq_one_letter_code
_entity_poly.pdbx_strand_id
1 'polypeptide(L)'
;MGAHFRLESVPIFRRNGCPLSLGICTSLSGEQIAAIESVSMDMWPAFINATLESIPGAEEKIAFDKFHVAKYLGEAVDKVRREEHKALMAEGRDDLKGSKYTWQYNPKGSSPDRVGNEA
;
A
#
# COMPACT_ATOMS: atom_id res chain seq x y z
N MET A 1 -25.94 9.62 -6.06
CA MET A 1 -24.67 10.02 -6.70
C MET A 1 -23.62 9.99 -5.60
N GLY A 2 -22.92 8.87 -5.45
CA GLY A 2 -21.86 8.71 -4.46
C GLY A 2 -20.59 9.39 -4.93
N ALA A 3 -19.93 10.15 -4.06
CA ALA A 3 -18.63 10.73 -4.36
C ALA A 3 -17.53 9.73 -4.00
N HIS A 4 -16.86 9.17 -5.01
CA HIS A 4 -15.62 8.42 -4.81
C HIS A 4 -14.48 9.42 -4.65
N PHE A 5 -13.91 9.52 -3.45
CA PHE A 5 -12.80 10.43 -3.16
C PHE A 5 -11.48 9.65 -3.07
N ARG A 6 -10.50 10.04 -3.89
CA ARG A 6 -9.15 9.44 -3.93
C ARG A 6 -8.17 10.41 -3.30
N LEU A 7 -7.64 10.08 -2.12
CA LEU A 7 -6.76 10.95 -1.31
C LEU A 7 -5.28 10.84 -1.72
N GLU A 8 -4.96 10.86 -3.01
CA GLU A 8 -3.57 10.69 -3.47
C GLU A 8 -2.75 12.00 -3.54
N SER A 9 -3.29 13.16 -3.14
CA SER A 9 -2.60 14.45 -3.39
C SER A 9 -2.91 15.60 -2.41
N VAL A 10 -2.82 15.37 -1.10
CA VAL A 10 -2.86 16.48 -0.11
C VAL A 10 -1.46 16.73 0.45
N PRO A 11 -0.89 17.94 0.34
CA PRO A 11 0.42 18.25 0.90
C PRO A 11 0.36 18.27 2.44
N ILE A 12 1.03 17.30 3.06
CA ILE A 12 1.20 17.20 4.51
C ILE A 12 2.26 18.22 4.94
N PHE A 13 1.84 19.46 5.24
CA PHE A 13 2.71 20.41 5.91
C PHE A 13 2.41 20.41 7.41
N ARG A 14 3.34 19.86 8.21
CA ARG A 14 3.33 20.00 9.67
C ARG A 14 3.45 21.48 10.02
N ARG A 15 2.33 22.16 10.29
CA ARG A 15 2.34 23.36 11.14
C ARG A 15 1.94 22.94 12.54
N ASN A 16 2.85 23.20 13.47
CA ASN A 16 2.76 22.84 14.88
C ASN A 16 1.37 23.15 15.45
N GLY A 17 0.68 22.12 15.95
CA GLY A 17 -0.57 22.27 16.70
C GLY A 17 -1.86 21.86 15.99
N CYS A 18 -1.83 21.46 14.72
CA CYS A 18 -3.03 20.96 14.02
C CYS A 18 -3.07 19.43 14.06
N PRO A 19 -4.07 18.80 14.71
CA PRO A 19 -4.21 17.35 14.66
C PRO A 19 -4.45 16.90 13.21
N LEU A 20 -3.87 15.75 12.83
CA LEU A 20 -3.95 15.22 11.46
C LEU A 20 -5.41 15.08 10.96
N SER A 21 -6.35 14.91 11.89
CA SER A 21 -7.80 14.87 11.65
C SER A 21 -8.44 16.15 11.10
N LEU A 22 -7.82 17.32 11.29
CA LEU A 22 -8.38 18.57 10.78
C LEU A 22 -8.01 18.77 9.30
N GLY A 23 -6.83 18.33 8.88
CA GLY A 23 -6.29 18.66 7.55
C GLY A 23 -7.00 17.99 6.37
N ILE A 24 -7.50 16.75 6.53
CA ILE A 24 -8.04 15.96 5.40
C ILE A 24 -9.41 16.48 4.96
N CYS A 25 -10.27 16.88 5.90
CA CYS A 25 -11.65 17.23 5.63
C CYS A 25 -11.99 18.72 5.85
N THR A 26 -11.02 19.59 6.15
CA THR A 26 -11.29 21.05 6.32
C THR A 26 -11.94 21.70 5.11
N SER A 27 -11.75 21.15 3.91
CA SER A 27 -12.36 21.64 2.68
C SER A 27 -13.73 21.02 2.36
N LEU A 28 -14.19 20.05 3.15
CA LEU A 28 -15.44 19.33 2.93
C LEU A 28 -16.50 19.74 3.95
N SER A 29 -17.72 19.99 3.48
CA SER A 29 -18.88 20.19 4.35
C SER A 29 -19.28 18.89 5.05
N GLY A 30 -19.99 18.99 6.18
CA GLY A 30 -20.49 17.82 6.91
C GLY A 30 -21.36 16.90 6.06
N GLU A 31 -22.15 17.45 5.13
CA GLU A 31 -22.95 16.68 4.18
C GLU A 31 -22.06 15.89 3.19
N GLN A 32 -20.98 16.51 2.70
CA GLN A 32 -20.04 15.83 1.81
C GLN A 32 -19.30 14.70 2.54
N ILE A 33 -18.90 14.92 3.79
CA ILE A 33 -18.25 13.90 4.63
C ILE A 33 -19.20 12.71 4.86
N ALA A 34 -20.47 12.99 5.18
CA ALA A 34 -21.49 11.95 5.38
C ALA A 34 -21.76 11.16 4.08
N ALA A 35 -21.67 11.81 2.92
CA ALA A 35 -21.85 11.20 1.60
C ALA A 35 -20.64 10.38 1.09
N ILE A 36 -19.52 10.34 1.82
CA ILE A 36 -18.37 9.51 1.45
C ILE A 36 -18.74 8.04 1.64
N GLU A 37 -18.70 7.29 0.54
CA GLU A 37 -18.95 5.85 0.50
C GLU A 37 -17.65 5.03 0.61
N SER A 38 -16.54 5.54 0.09
CA SER A 38 -15.25 4.84 0.10
C SER A 38 -14.08 5.81 0.12
N VAL A 39 -12.98 5.44 0.78
CA VAL A 39 -11.73 6.20 0.82
C VAL A 39 -10.57 5.29 0.42
N SER A 40 -9.93 5.60 -0.71
CA SER A 40 -8.71 4.89 -1.12
C SER A 40 -7.46 5.56 -0.52
N MET A 41 -6.61 4.79 0.16
CA MET A 41 -5.41 5.32 0.84
C MET A 41 -4.26 4.31 0.97
N ASP A 42 -3.13 4.80 1.44
CA ASP A 42 -1.96 4.01 1.81
C ASP A 42 -2.12 3.35 3.19
N MET A 43 -1.41 2.25 3.43
CA MET A 43 -1.45 1.50 4.70
C MET A 43 -0.67 2.18 5.86
N TRP A 44 -0.26 3.43 5.73
CA TRP A 44 0.52 4.09 6.77
C TRP A 44 -0.39 4.49 7.94
N PRO A 45 -0.05 4.18 9.22
CA PRO A 45 -0.95 4.45 10.35
C PRO A 45 -1.37 5.91 10.49
N ALA A 46 -0.56 6.86 10.02
CA ALA A 46 -0.93 8.28 10.01
C ALA A 46 -2.17 8.57 9.14
N PHE A 47 -2.30 7.93 7.97
CA PHE A 47 -3.46 8.11 7.09
C PHE A 47 -4.69 7.38 7.63
N ILE A 48 -4.50 6.17 8.17
CA ILE A 48 -5.57 5.40 8.79
C ILE A 48 -6.16 6.18 9.95
N ASN A 49 -5.34 6.60 10.92
CA ASN A 49 -5.80 7.32 12.11
C ASN A 49 -6.48 8.64 11.74
N ALA A 50 -5.91 9.40 10.81
CA ALA A 50 -6.52 10.64 10.36
C ALA A 50 -7.91 10.40 9.73
N THR A 51 -8.08 9.33 8.97
CA THR A 51 -9.38 8.99 8.36
C THR A 51 -10.39 8.51 9.40
N LEU A 52 -9.96 7.67 10.35
CA LEU A 52 -10.80 7.19 11.45
C LEU A 52 -11.34 8.33 12.32
N GLU A 53 -10.53 9.36 12.54
CA GLU A 53 -10.93 10.54 13.31
C GLU A 53 -11.85 11.50 12.52
N SER A 54 -11.70 11.58 11.19
CA SER A 54 -12.43 12.57 10.37
C SER A 54 -13.72 12.06 9.74
N ILE A 55 -13.86 10.75 9.48
CA ILE A 55 -14.97 10.19 8.71
C ILE A 55 -15.81 9.23 9.57
N PRO A 56 -17.11 9.51 9.75
CA PRO A 56 -18.02 8.58 10.43
C PRO A 56 -18.08 7.23 9.71
N GLY A 57 -17.87 6.15 10.45
CA GLY A 57 -17.86 4.79 9.91
C GLY A 57 -16.70 4.52 8.96
N ALA A 58 -15.56 5.22 9.13
CA ALA A 58 -14.40 5.09 8.26
C ALA A 58 -13.89 3.64 8.11
N GLU A 59 -13.97 2.81 9.15
CA GLU A 59 -13.50 1.42 9.13
C GLU A 59 -14.10 0.60 7.97
N GLU A 60 -15.38 0.81 7.66
CA GLU A 60 -16.08 0.10 6.58
C GLU A 60 -15.84 0.73 5.20
N LYS A 61 -15.27 1.94 5.17
CA LYS A 61 -15.10 2.75 3.95
C LYS A 61 -13.66 2.75 3.44
N ILE A 62 -12.69 2.37 4.27
CA ILE A 62 -11.28 2.37 3.89
C ILE A 62 -10.99 1.24 2.90
N ALA A 63 -10.43 1.62 1.75
CA ALA A 63 -9.88 0.71 0.76
C ALA A 63 -8.37 0.99 0.64
N PHE A 64 -7.54 -0.03 0.86
CA PHE A 64 -6.09 0.13 0.67
C PHE A 64 -5.72 0.05 -0.81
N ASP A 65 -4.83 0.93 -1.24
CA ASP A 65 -4.33 0.90 -2.61
C ASP A 65 -3.51 -0.39 -2.88
N LYS A 66 -3.85 -1.05 -3.99
CA LYS A 66 -3.25 -2.32 -4.41
C LYS A 66 -1.73 -2.27 -4.58
N PHE A 67 -1.16 -1.13 -4.97
CA PHE A 67 0.27 -0.98 -5.20
C PHE A 67 1.05 -1.10 -3.90
N HIS A 68 0.58 -0.44 -2.84
CA HIS A 68 1.21 -0.52 -1.52
C HIS A 68 1.10 -1.92 -0.93
N VAL A 69 -0.06 -2.58 -1.08
CA VAL A 69 -0.27 -3.96 -0.66
C VAL A 69 0.69 -4.92 -1.39
N ALA A 70 0.76 -4.82 -2.71
CA ALA A 70 1.64 -5.67 -3.52
C ALA A 70 3.13 -5.43 -3.20
N LYS A 71 3.54 -4.18 -3.01
CA LYS A 71 4.91 -3.82 -2.62
C LYS A 71 5.28 -4.43 -1.27
N TYR A 72 4.42 -4.25 -0.26
CA TYR A 72 4.66 -4.79 1.08
C TYR A 72 4.78 -6.31 1.08
N LEU A 73 3.91 -6.99 0.33
CA LEU A 73 3.98 -8.44 0.14
C LEU A 73 5.29 -8.85 -0.55
N GLY A 74 5.69 -8.16 -1.62
CA GLY A 74 6.93 -8.45 -2.34
C GLY A 74 8.18 -8.28 -1.48
N GLU A 75 8.21 -7.25 -0.62
CA GLU A 75 9.29 -7.03 0.35
C GLU A 75 9.35 -8.15 1.41
N ALA A 76 8.20 -8.56 1.95
CA ALA A 76 8.12 -9.66 2.90
C ALA A 76 8.62 -10.99 2.29
N VAL A 77 8.22 -11.30 1.06
CA VAL A 77 8.68 -12.50 0.35
C VAL A 77 10.18 -12.44 0.06
N ASP A 78 10.71 -11.29 -0.40
CA ASP A 78 12.16 -11.17 -0.63
C ASP A 78 12.97 -11.27 0.67
N LYS A 79 12.42 -10.85 1.82
CA LYS A 79 13.07 -11.04 3.12
C LYS A 79 13.26 -12.51 3.44
N VAL A 80 12.18 -13.31 3.40
CA VAL A 80 12.25 -14.76 3.66
C VAL A 80 13.17 -15.44 2.66
N ARG A 81 13.05 -15.11 1.37
CA ARG A 81 13.93 -15.65 0.31
C ARG A 81 15.41 -15.39 0.60
N ARG A 82 15.78 -14.20 1.09
CA ARG A 82 17.19 -13.88 1.45
C ARG A 82 17.68 -14.69 2.64
N GLU A 83 16.83 -14.90 3.65
CA GLU A 83 17.14 -15.70 4.83
C GLU A 83 17.39 -17.17 4.44
N GLU A 84 16.49 -17.75 3.65
CA GLU A 84 16.61 -19.12 3.14
C GLU A 84 17.78 -19.27 2.17
N HIS A 85 17.99 -18.31 1.26
CA HIS A 85 19.10 -18.34 0.32
C HIS A 85 20.44 -18.35 1.04
N LYS A 86 20.58 -17.59 2.12
CA LYS A 86 21.79 -17.58 2.95
C LYS A 86 22.02 -18.94 3.63
N ALA A 87 20.96 -19.58 4.13
CA ALA A 87 21.05 -20.90 4.74
C ALA A 87 21.46 -21.97 3.70
N LEU A 88 20.81 -22.00 2.54
CA LEU A 88 21.11 -22.95 1.46
C LEU A 88 22.53 -22.77 0.91
N MET A 89 22.99 -21.52 0.75
CA MET A 89 24.36 -21.24 0.32
C MET A 89 25.41 -21.76 1.32
N ALA A 90 25.11 -21.75 2.62
CA ALA A 90 25.99 -22.34 3.62
C ALA A 90 26.05 -23.88 3.52
N GLU A 91 25.00 -24.51 2.99
CA GLU A 91 24.93 -25.94 2.69
C GLU A 91 25.50 -26.29 1.30
N GLY A 92 25.99 -25.30 0.54
CA GLY A 92 26.52 -25.49 -0.81
C GLY A 92 25.44 -25.63 -1.89
N ARG A 93 24.18 -25.27 -1.60
CA ARG A 93 23.05 -25.31 -2.52
C ARG A 93 22.74 -23.92 -3.06
N ASP A 94 22.51 -23.81 -4.37
CA ASP A 94 22.27 -22.54 -5.05
C ASP A 94 20.85 -22.38 -5.62
N ASP A 95 19.90 -23.21 -5.18
CA ASP A 95 18.52 -23.29 -5.69
C ASP A 95 17.78 -21.94 -5.78
N LEU A 96 18.06 -21.02 -4.87
CA LEU A 96 17.39 -19.71 -4.79
C LEU A 96 18.14 -18.58 -5.53
N LYS A 97 19.27 -18.87 -6.18
CA LYS A 97 20.01 -17.90 -6.99
C LYS A 97 19.17 -17.48 -8.21
N GLY A 98 19.18 -16.18 -8.55
CA GLY A 98 18.34 -15.62 -9.64
C GLY A 98 16.83 -15.56 -9.37
N SER A 99 16.31 -16.38 -8.45
CA SER A 99 14.86 -16.57 -8.26
C SER A 99 14.05 -15.35 -7.82
N LYS A 100 14.66 -14.22 -7.41
CA LYS A 100 13.98 -13.06 -6.81
C LYS A 100 12.75 -12.59 -7.62
N TYR A 101 12.92 -12.38 -8.92
CA TYR A 101 11.87 -11.81 -9.76
C TYR A 101 10.73 -12.80 -10.02
N THR A 102 11.02 -14.11 -10.01
CA THR A 102 10.02 -15.18 -10.10
C THR A 102 8.97 -15.08 -8.99
N TRP A 103 9.39 -14.73 -7.77
CA TRP A 103 8.49 -14.59 -6.61
C TRP A 103 7.64 -13.32 -6.61
N GLN A 104 8.09 -12.28 -7.30
CA GLN A 104 7.41 -10.97 -7.36
C GLN A 104 6.57 -10.82 -8.63
N TYR A 105 6.62 -11.82 -9.50
CA TYR A 105 5.95 -11.80 -10.79
C TYR A 105 4.46 -12.14 -10.65
N ASN A 106 3.61 -11.29 -11.23
CA ASN A 106 2.18 -11.57 -11.39
C ASN A 106 1.88 -11.92 -12.86
N PRO A 107 1.61 -13.20 -13.19
CA PRO A 107 1.39 -13.65 -14.58
C PRO A 107 0.17 -13.02 -15.25
N LYS A 108 -0.83 -12.57 -14.47
CA LYS A 108 -2.05 -11.97 -15.02
C LYS A 108 -1.94 -10.46 -15.26
N GLY A 109 -0.96 -9.80 -14.65
CA GLY A 109 -0.83 -8.33 -14.66
C GLY A 109 0.37 -7.79 -15.44
N SER A 110 1.20 -8.66 -16.00
CA SER A 110 2.44 -8.29 -16.66
C SER A 110 2.42 -8.72 -18.13
N SER A 111 2.92 -7.86 -19.02
CA SER A 111 3.12 -8.22 -20.42
C SER A 111 4.14 -9.37 -20.53
N PRO A 112 3.95 -10.32 -21.47
CA PRO A 112 4.81 -11.51 -21.61
C PRO A 112 6.31 -11.19 -21.73
N ASP A 113 6.64 -10.03 -22.31
CA ASP A 113 8.00 -9.60 -22.62
C ASP A 113 8.89 -9.31 -21.38
N ARG A 114 8.32 -9.35 -20.17
CA ARG A 114 9.08 -9.21 -18.91
C ARG A 114 9.59 -10.54 -18.36
N VAL A 115 9.21 -11.66 -18.98
CA VAL A 115 9.67 -12.99 -18.59
C VAL A 115 10.84 -13.40 -19.50
N GLY A 116 12.06 -13.26 -18.97
CA GLY A 116 13.20 -14.01 -19.46
C GLY A 116 14.37 -13.16 -19.95
N ASN A 117 15.39 -13.05 -19.10
CA ASN A 117 16.74 -13.39 -19.54
C ASN A 117 17.55 -13.90 -18.34
N GLU A 118 17.41 -15.18 -18.01
CA GLU A 118 18.35 -15.87 -17.12
C GLU A 118 18.67 -17.24 -17.73
N ALA A 119 19.91 -17.34 -18.22
CA ALA A 119 20.65 -18.55 -18.51
C ALA A 119 21.56 -18.89 -17.32
#